data_AF-A0AA91ZUY7-F1
#
_entry.id   AF-A0AA91ZUY7-F1
#
_cell.length_a   1.000
_cell.length_b   1.000
_cell.length_c   1.000
_cell.angle_alpha   90.00
_cell.angle_beta   90.00
_cell.angle_gamma   90.00
#
_symmetry.space_group_name_H-M   'P 1'
#
loop_
_entity.id
_entity.type
_entity.pdbx_description
1 polymer ?
#
loop_
_entity_poly.entity_id
_entity_poly.type
_entity_poly.pdbx_seq_one_letter_code
_entity_poly.pdbx_strand_id
1 'polypeptide(L)'
;MNLAVLSSIIALCMAIGMMFLRLKSAKKPVSLKKIILPPIFMSTGACMYILPEFRLTTSEILEAIIVGLFFSIFLIKTSKFEVRGTDIYLIPSKAFIFILVGLLAVRIGMKEYLSQSIDLAQLSGMFFLLAFAMIVSWRIGMYRSFMKLQKEMKFVNKSL
;
A
#
# COMPACT_ATOMS: atom_id res chain seq x y z
N MET A 1 8.16 -32.53 3.27
CA MET A 1 7.68 -31.29 2.60
C MET A 1 8.48 -30.11 3.13
N ASN A 2 9.23 -29.41 2.27
CA ASN A 2 10.09 -28.30 2.68
C ASN A 2 9.26 -27.15 3.29
N LEU A 3 9.67 -26.64 4.46
CA LEU A 3 9.04 -25.47 5.12
C LEU A 3 8.89 -24.28 4.17
N ALA A 4 9.82 -24.12 3.22
CA ALA A 4 9.80 -23.08 2.19
C ALA A 4 8.59 -23.17 1.24
N VAL A 5 8.10 -24.38 0.93
CA VAL A 5 6.92 -24.57 0.08
C VAL A 5 5.65 -24.24 0.86
N LEU A 6 5.58 -24.66 2.12
CA LEU A 6 4.44 -24.37 2.99
C LEU A 6 4.30 -22.87 3.27
N SER A 7 5.40 -22.17 3.55
CA SER A 7 5.39 -20.72 3.79
C SER A 7 5.00 -19.93 2.54
N SER A 8 5.43 -20.38 1.35
CA SER A 8 5.06 -19.76 0.07
C SER A 8 3.56 -19.93 -0.25
N ILE A 9 2.99 -21.09 0.03
CA ILE A 9 1.54 -21.35 -0.16
C ILE A 9 0.72 -20.47 0.79
N ILE A 10 1.11 -20.38 2.07
CA ILE A 10 0.42 -19.53 3.06
C ILE A 10 0.47 -18.06 2.65
N ALA A 11 1.64 -17.58 2.18
CA ALA A 11 1.80 -16.21 1.69
C ALA A 11 0.91 -15.91 0.48
N LEU A 12 0.81 -16.86 -0.46
CA LEU A 12 -0.06 -16.74 -1.63
C LEU A 12 -1.55 -16.69 -1.23
N CYS A 13 -1.99 -17.57 -0.33
CA CYS A 13 -3.35 -17.58 0.20
C CYS A 13 -3.70 -16.27 0.92
N MET A 14 -2.79 -15.72 1.73
CA MET A 14 -2.95 -14.41 2.38
C MET A 14 -3.05 -13.27 1.37
N ALA A 15 -2.22 -13.26 0.34
CA ALA A 15 -2.26 -12.23 -0.72
C ALA A 15 -3.60 -12.25 -1.48
N ILE A 16 -4.07 -13.43 -1.86
CA ILE A 16 -5.37 -13.62 -2.54
C ILE A 16 -6.52 -13.20 -1.61
N GLY A 17 -6.52 -13.66 -0.35
CA GLY A 17 -7.55 -13.32 0.63
C GLY A 17 -7.64 -11.81 0.88
N MET A 18 -6.50 -11.13 1.02
CA MET A 18 -6.46 -9.68 1.19
C MET A 18 -7.00 -8.94 -0.05
N MET A 19 -6.74 -9.46 -1.25
CA MET A 19 -7.28 -8.92 -2.50
C MET A 19 -8.81 -9.04 -2.56
N PHE A 20 -9.38 -10.18 -2.15
CA PHE A 20 -10.82 -10.36 -2.04
C PHE A 20 -11.47 -9.42 -1.02
N LEU A 21 -10.85 -9.25 0.15
CA LEU A 21 -11.32 -8.29 1.16
C LEU A 21 -11.32 -6.86 0.60
N ARG A 22 -10.30 -6.50 -0.19
CA ARG A 22 -10.19 -5.18 -0.83
C ARG A 22 -11.30 -4.95 -1.86
N LEU A 23 -11.61 -5.96 -2.68
CA LEU A 23 -12.70 -5.91 -3.66
C LEU A 23 -14.07 -5.80 -2.96
N LYS A 24 -14.27 -6.52 -1.85
CA LYS A 24 -15.51 -6.46 -1.08
C LYS A 24 -15.68 -5.12 -0.34
N SER A 25 -14.57 -4.53 0.12
CA SER A 25 -14.56 -3.22 0.80
C SER A 25 -14.86 -2.05 -0.15
N ALA A 26 -14.52 -2.17 -1.44
CA ALA A 26 -14.83 -1.18 -2.46
C ALA A 26 -16.35 -1.01 -2.72
N LYS A 27 -17.17 -2.02 -2.39
CA LYS A 27 -18.64 -1.98 -2.51
C LYS A 27 -19.32 -1.26 -1.34
N LYS A 28 -18.58 -0.83 -0.31
CA LYS A 28 -19.13 -0.13 0.85
C LYS A 28 -18.77 1.36 0.79
N PRO A 29 -19.60 2.25 1.33
CA PRO A 29 -19.27 3.67 1.41
C PRO A 29 -17.94 3.88 2.12
N VAL A 30 -17.16 4.81 1.57
CA VAL A 30 -15.85 5.18 2.09
C VAL A 30 -16.06 6.04 3.32
N SER A 31 -15.45 5.62 4.43
CA SER A 31 -15.36 6.44 5.63
C SER A 31 -13.92 6.87 5.86
N LEU A 32 -13.75 8.01 6.54
CA LEU A 32 -12.44 8.50 6.98
C LEU A 32 -11.61 7.43 7.67
N LYS A 33 -12.25 6.64 8.55
CA LYS A 33 -11.62 5.53 9.26
C LYS A 33 -10.98 4.54 8.28
N LYS A 34 -11.67 4.14 7.20
CA LYS A 34 -11.13 3.19 6.20
C LYS A 34 -9.95 3.75 5.40
N ILE A 35 -9.83 5.07 5.26
CA ILE A 35 -8.70 5.70 4.57
C ILE A 35 -7.46 5.70 5.46
N ILE A 36 -7.60 6.02 6.74
CA ILE A 36 -6.46 6.21 7.67
C ILE A 36 -5.97 4.88 8.27
N LEU A 37 -6.85 3.88 8.35
CA LEU A 37 -6.56 2.63 9.04
C LEU A 37 -5.41 1.80 8.43
N PRO A 38 -5.21 1.70 7.10
CA PRO A 38 -4.14 0.89 6.53
C PRO A 38 -2.71 1.34 6.90
N PRO A 39 -2.35 2.65 6.84
CA PRO A 39 -1.05 3.13 7.34
C PRO A 39 -0.77 2.77 8.80
N ILE A 40 -1.79 2.84 9.66
CA ILE A 40 -1.67 2.50 11.09
C ILE A 40 -1.40 1.00 11.27
N PHE A 41 -2.08 0.15 10.51
CA PHE A 41 -1.80 -1.29 10.56
C PHE A 41 -0.46 -1.66 9.93
N MET A 42 0.04 -0.87 8.98
CA MET A 42 1.38 -1.11 8.44
C MET A 42 2.49 -0.61 9.36
N SER A 43 2.27 0.43 10.16
CA SER A 43 3.31 0.92 11.08
C SER A 43 3.70 -0.11 12.14
N THR A 44 2.83 -1.08 12.48
CA THR A 44 3.23 -2.20 13.37
C THR A 44 4.29 -3.10 12.74
N GLY A 45 4.36 -3.16 11.39
CA GLY A 45 5.42 -3.86 10.68
C GLY A 45 6.80 -3.19 10.83
N ALA A 46 6.85 -1.91 11.21
CA ALA A 46 8.13 -1.22 11.45
C ALA A 46 8.89 -1.79 12.65
N CYS A 47 8.25 -2.59 13.51
CA CYS A 47 8.93 -3.32 14.59
C CYS A 47 10.05 -4.23 14.08
N MET A 48 10.04 -4.63 12.80
CA MET A 48 11.12 -5.44 12.23
C MET A 48 12.48 -4.73 12.27
N TYR A 49 12.52 -3.38 12.25
CA TYR A 49 13.76 -2.59 12.32
C TYR A 49 14.46 -2.61 13.68
N ILE A 50 13.79 -3.16 14.71
CA ILE A 50 14.42 -3.39 16.02
C ILE A 50 15.56 -4.41 15.87
N LEU A 51 15.37 -5.41 15.00
CA LEU A 51 16.36 -6.42 14.69
C LEU A 51 17.48 -5.84 13.81
N PRO A 52 18.76 -6.10 14.12
CA PRO A 52 19.89 -5.53 13.39
C PRO A 52 19.93 -5.91 11.91
N GLU A 53 19.44 -7.11 11.57
CA GLU A 53 19.40 -7.64 10.20
C GLU A 53 18.53 -6.82 9.23
N PHE A 54 17.55 -6.07 9.76
CA PHE A 54 16.61 -5.27 8.96
C PHE A 54 17.00 -3.79 8.91
N ARG A 55 18.07 -3.38 9.60
CA ARG A 55 18.49 -1.97 9.63
C ARG A 55 19.00 -1.54 8.27
N LEU A 56 18.53 -0.38 7.85
CA LEU A 56 18.87 0.22 6.57
C LEU A 56 19.91 1.32 6.78
N THR A 57 20.80 1.47 5.82
CA THR A 57 21.68 2.63 5.74
C THR A 57 20.86 3.88 5.40
N THR A 58 21.38 5.06 5.74
CA THR A 58 20.69 6.34 5.45
C THR A 58 20.41 6.51 3.96
N SER A 59 21.31 6.05 3.08
CA SER A 59 21.14 6.10 1.63
C SER A 59 19.96 5.25 1.18
N GLU A 60 19.86 4.00 1.65
CA GLU A 60 18.75 3.09 1.29
C GLU A 60 17.40 3.58 1.81
N ILE A 61 17.37 4.20 2.99
CA ILE A 61 16.18 4.84 3.53
C ILE A 61 15.70 5.93 2.56
N LEU A 62 16.61 6.79 2.13
CA LEU A 62 16.29 7.93 1.28
C LEU A 62 15.81 7.46 -0.11
N GLU A 63 16.49 6.47 -0.70
CA GLU A 63 16.09 5.85 -1.96
C GLU A 63 14.70 5.21 -1.87
N ALA A 64 14.45 4.38 -0.85
CA ALA A 64 13.18 3.70 -0.67
C ALA A 64 12.02 4.70 -0.49
N ILE A 65 12.23 5.78 0.26
CA ILE A 65 11.24 6.84 0.43
C ILE A 65 10.98 7.55 -0.90
N ILE A 66 12.01 8.00 -1.62
CA ILE A 66 11.86 8.72 -2.89
C ILE A 66 11.10 7.87 -3.91
N VAL A 67 11.50 6.60 -4.07
CA VAL A 67 10.85 5.67 -4.99
C VAL A 67 9.40 5.39 -4.55
N GLY A 68 9.17 5.19 -3.26
CA GLY A 68 7.82 5.01 -2.71
C GLY A 68 6.91 6.22 -2.96
N LEU A 69 7.42 7.43 -2.78
CA LEU A 69 6.71 8.67 -3.08
C LEU A 69 6.44 8.80 -4.57
N PHE A 70 7.39 8.48 -5.44
CA PHE A 70 7.23 8.50 -6.89
C PHE A 70 6.08 7.58 -7.33
N PHE A 71 6.06 6.33 -6.87
CA PHE A 71 4.97 5.39 -7.17
C PHE A 71 3.62 5.83 -6.57
N SER A 72 3.63 6.54 -5.43
CA SER A 72 2.40 7.06 -4.82
C SER A 72 1.66 8.04 -5.74
N ILE A 73 2.38 8.79 -6.59
CA ILE A 73 1.78 9.74 -7.54
C ILE A 73 0.86 9.01 -8.53
N PHE A 74 1.31 7.86 -9.06
CA PHE A 74 0.50 7.03 -9.95
C PHE A 74 -0.76 6.52 -9.26
N LEU A 75 -0.66 6.12 -7.98
CA LEU A 75 -1.80 5.67 -7.19
C LEU A 75 -2.81 6.78 -6.92
N ILE A 76 -2.34 7.98 -6.55
CA ILE A 76 -3.21 9.14 -6.32
C ILE A 76 -3.95 9.50 -7.60
N LYS A 77 -3.25 9.55 -8.75
CA LYS A 77 -3.85 9.92 -10.05
C LYS A 77 -4.87 8.91 -10.55
N THR A 78 -4.67 7.62 -10.24
CA THR A 78 -5.57 6.54 -10.66
C THR A 78 -6.71 6.27 -9.68
N SER A 79 -6.63 6.80 -8.46
CA SER A 79 -7.72 6.72 -7.48
C SER A 79 -8.83 7.71 -7.80
N LYS A 80 -10.01 7.20 -8.11
CA LYS A 80 -11.22 8.00 -8.36
C LYS A 80 -12.26 7.71 -7.29
N PHE A 81 -13.03 8.73 -6.95
CA PHE A 81 -14.20 8.62 -6.10
C PHE A 81 -15.46 8.79 -6.95
N GLU A 82 -16.47 7.99 -6.66
CA GLU A 82 -17.77 8.05 -7.30
C GLU A 82 -18.81 8.44 -6.25
N VAL A 83 -19.62 9.44 -6.55
CA VAL A 83 -20.74 9.86 -5.70
C VAL A 83 -21.98 9.09 -6.15
N ARG A 84 -22.60 8.34 -5.23
CA ARG A 84 -23.88 7.67 -5.48
C ARG A 84 -24.88 8.10 -4.42
N GLY A 85 -25.81 8.97 -4.81
CA GLY A 85 -26.77 9.57 -3.88
C GLY A 85 -26.06 10.46 -2.86
N THR A 86 -26.16 10.11 -1.58
CA THR A 86 -25.55 10.81 -0.44
C THR A 86 -24.19 10.25 -0.01
N ASP A 87 -23.75 9.14 -0.61
CA ASP A 87 -22.57 8.39 -0.21
C ASP A 87 -21.42 8.46 -1.23
N ILE A 88 -20.19 8.48 -0.72
CA ILE A 88 -18.95 8.48 -1.52
C ILE A 88 -18.38 7.07 -1.58
N TYR A 89 -18.21 6.54 -2.79
CA TYR A 89 -17.60 5.24 -3.07
C TYR A 89 -16.20 5.41 -3.65
N LEU A 90 -15.32 4.44 -3.39
CA LEU A 90 -13.96 4.42 -3.94
C LEU A 90 -13.90 3.44 -5.10
N ILE A 91 -13.46 3.93 -6.25
CA ILE A 91 -13.12 3.08 -7.39
C ILE A 91 -11.71 2.52 -7.14
N PRO A 92 -11.55 1.19 -7.04
CA PRO A 92 -10.25 0.59 -6.78
C PRO A 92 -9.27 0.93 -7.92
N SER A 93 -8.09 1.42 -7.57
CA SER A 93 -7.01 1.66 -8.54
C SER A 93 -6.43 0.33 -9.02
N LYS A 94 -6.48 0.08 -10.33
CA LYS A 94 -5.80 -1.06 -10.98
C LYS A 94 -4.28 -0.96 -10.86
N ALA A 95 -3.74 0.26 -10.80
CA ALA A 95 -2.30 0.50 -10.65
C ALA A 95 -1.75 -0.04 -9.33
N PHE A 96 -2.58 -0.11 -8.27
CA PHE A 96 -2.16 -0.71 -7.02
C PHE A 96 -1.79 -2.19 -7.18
N ILE A 97 -2.59 -2.96 -7.93
CA ILE A 97 -2.32 -4.38 -8.16
C ILE A 97 -1.06 -4.52 -9.01
N PHE A 98 -0.91 -3.70 -10.06
CA PHE A 98 0.27 -3.72 -10.93
C PHE A 98 1.55 -3.41 -10.15
N ILE A 99 1.55 -2.39 -9.30
CA ILE A 99 2.70 -2.01 -8.47
C ILE A 99 3.02 -3.13 -7.46
N LEU A 100 2.00 -3.72 -6.83
CA LEU A 100 2.21 -4.76 -5.83
C LEU A 100 2.75 -6.06 -6.44
N VAL A 101 2.23 -6.46 -7.61
CA VAL A 101 2.72 -7.61 -8.37
C VAL A 101 4.12 -7.33 -8.94
N GLY A 102 4.37 -6.13 -9.46
CA GLY A 102 5.68 -5.70 -9.95
C GLY A 102 6.74 -5.73 -8.84
N LEU A 103 6.44 -5.18 -7.67
CA LEU A 103 7.32 -5.25 -6.49
C LEU A 103 7.61 -6.70 -6.07
N LEU A 104 6.60 -7.58 -6.06
CA LEU A 104 6.79 -9.00 -5.76
C LEU A 104 7.64 -9.72 -6.81
N ALA A 105 7.41 -9.45 -8.10
CA ALA A 105 8.17 -10.05 -9.19
C ALA A 105 9.65 -9.60 -9.15
N VAL A 106 9.90 -8.30 -8.96
CA VAL A 106 11.26 -7.77 -8.77
C VAL A 106 11.92 -8.40 -7.55
N ARG A 107 11.19 -8.55 -6.44
CA ARG A 107 11.71 -9.21 -5.23
C ARG A 107 12.12 -10.66 -5.48
N ILE A 108 11.30 -11.43 -6.20
CA ILE A 108 11.59 -12.84 -6.52
C ILE A 108 12.77 -12.94 -7.49
N GLY A 109 12.81 -12.11 -8.53
CA GLY A 109 13.91 -12.08 -9.51
C GLY A 109 15.24 -11.61 -8.90
N MET A 110 15.22 -10.63 -8.00
CA MET A 110 16.44 -10.20 -7.29
C MET A 110 16.97 -11.27 -6.35
N LYS A 111 16.11 -12.10 -5.73
CA LYS A 111 16.57 -13.22 -4.89
C LYS A 111 17.41 -14.22 -5.69
N GLU A 112 17.01 -14.52 -6.92
CA GLU A 112 17.73 -15.47 -7.79
C GLU A 112 19.03 -14.89 -8.35
N TYR A 113 19.03 -13.60 -8.72
CA TYR A 113 20.20 -12.95 -9.32
C TYR A 113 21.24 -12.46 -8.30
N LEU A 114 20.80 -12.11 -7.07
CA LEU A 114 21.59 -11.40 -6.08
C LEU A 114 21.85 -12.23 -4.81
N SER A 115 21.91 -13.55 -4.93
CA SER A 115 22.15 -14.48 -3.80
C SER A 115 23.54 -14.37 -3.14
N GLN A 116 24.39 -13.39 -3.51
CA GLN A 116 25.76 -13.27 -2.98
C GLN A 116 26.15 -11.92 -2.39
N SER A 117 25.36 -10.84 -2.53
CA SER A 117 25.83 -9.48 -2.17
C SER A 117 24.92 -8.64 -1.28
N ILE A 118 23.63 -8.96 -1.13
CA ILE A 118 22.71 -8.22 -0.23
C ILE A 118 21.99 -9.21 0.68
N ASP A 119 21.99 -8.91 1.99
CA ASP A 119 21.30 -9.73 2.97
C ASP A 119 19.78 -9.68 2.76
N LEU A 120 19.14 -10.86 2.81
CA LEU A 120 17.72 -11.01 2.50
C LEU A 120 16.83 -10.19 3.45
N ALA A 121 17.30 -10.01 4.69
CA ALA A 121 16.66 -9.21 5.73
C ALA A 121 16.68 -7.70 5.38
N GLN A 122 17.84 -7.17 4.99
CA GLN A 122 18.00 -5.76 4.59
C GLN A 122 17.13 -5.41 3.38
N LEU A 123 17.10 -6.28 2.36
CA LEU A 123 16.25 -6.09 1.18
C LEU A 123 14.76 -6.05 1.55
N SER A 124 14.33 -6.92 2.48
CA SER A 124 12.96 -6.91 2.98
C SER A 124 12.62 -5.62 3.76
N GLY A 125 13.61 -5.07 4.47
CA GLY A 125 13.61 -3.72 5.04
C GLY A 125 13.26 -2.66 4.00
N MET A 126 14.06 -2.57 2.94
CA MET A 126 13.89 -1.57 1.89
C MET A 126 12.50 -1.62 1.26
N PHE A 127 12.03 -2.82 0.90
CA PHE A 127 10.73 -3.01 0.29
C PHE A 127 9.57 -2.62 1.21
N PHE A 128 9.67 -2.90 2.51
CA PHE A 128 8.68 -2.45 3.48
C PHE A 128 8.65 -0.93 3.57
N LEU A 129 9.81 -0.27 3.69
CA LEU A 129 9.87 1.19 3.79
C LEU A 129 9.30 1.87 2.55
N LEU A 130 9.65 1.37 1.36
CA LEU A 130 9.10 1.82 0.09
C LEU A 130 7.58 1.67 0.06
N ALA A 131 7.07 0.50 0.41
CA ALA A 131 5.63 0.24 0.45
C ALA A 131 4.91 1.13 1.48
N PHE A 132 5.53 1.36 2.65
CA PHE A 132 5.01 2.22 3.70
C PHE A 132 4.94 3.68 3.24
N ALA A 133 6.04 4.23 2.71
CA ALA A 133 6.08 5.59 2.17
C ALA A 133 5.03 5.78 1.06
N MET A 134 4.91 4.80 0.17
CA MET A 134 3.92 4.80 -0.90
C MET A 134 2.48 4.83 -0.37
N ILE A 135 2.15 3.97 0.60
CA ILE A 135 0.79 3.83 1.15
C ILE A 135 0.41 5.06 1.98
N VAL A 136 1.33 5.60 2.78
CA VAL A 136 1.11 6.81 3.58
C VAL A 136 0.74 7.98 2.66
N SER A 137 1.59 8.29 1.68
CA SER A 137 1.37 9.42 0.77
C SER A 137 0.11 9.25 -0.07
N TRP A 138 -0.16 8.04 -0.55
CA TRP A 138 -1.39 7.76 -1.27
C TRP A 138 -2.65 7.96 -0.42
N ARG A 139 -2.65 7.49 0.84
CA ARG A 139 -3.79 7.69 1.75
C ARG A 139 -3.99 9.14 2.14
N ILE A 140 -2.92 9.91 2.30
CA ILE A 140 -3.01 11.36 2.51
C ILE A 140 -3.65 12.04 1.31
N GLY A 141 -3.25 11.67 0.08
CA GLY A 141 -3.87 12.17 -1.15
C GLY A 141 -5.37 11.86 -1.21
N MET A 142 -5.74 10.60 -0.93
CA MET A 142 -7.14 10.17 -0.87
C MET A 142 -7.95 10.93 0.20
N TYR A 143 -7.38 11.17 1.38
CA TYR A 143 -8.03 11.92 2.45
C TYR A 143 -8.36 13.35 2.02
N ARG A 144 -7.41 14.03 1.34
CA ARG A 144 -7.64 15.38 0.82
C ARG A 144 -8.75 15.42 -0.22
N SER A 145 -8.74 14.50 -1.18
CA SER A 145 -9.79 14.37 -2.20
C SER A 145 -11.16 14.08 -1.57
N PHE A 146 -11.22 13.18 -0.58
CA PHE A 146 -12.45 12.85 0.12
C PHE A 146 -13.01 14.04 0.90
N MET A 147 -12.16 14.79 1.62
CA MET A 147 -12.57 16.00 2.33
C MET A 147 -13.09 17.10 1.40
N LYS A 148 -12.48 17.26 0.22
CA LYS A 148 -12.96 18.20 -0.79
C LYS A 148 -14.37 17.82 -1.27
N LEU A 149 -14.57 16.57 -1.68
CA LEU A 149 -15.87 16.05 -2.13
C LEU A 149 -16.95 16.13 -1.05
N GLN A 150 -16.60 15.83 0.21
CA GLN A 150 -17.55 15.91 1.31
C GLN A 150 -17.99 17.35 1.59
N LYS A 151 -17.08 18.33 1.46
CA LYS A 151 -17.43 19.75 1.57
C LYS A 151 -18.36 20.20 0.43
N GLU A 152 -18.07 19.79 -0.80
CA GLU A 152 -18.90 20.08 -1.98
C GLU A 152 -20.32 19.51 -1.81
N MET A 153 -20.46 18.25 -1.37
CA MET A 153 -21.78 17.67 -1.10
C MET A 153 -22.55 18.35 0.04
N LYS A 154 -21.87 18.71 1.14
CA LYS A 154 -22.50 19.46 2.24
C LYS A 154 -22.97 20.84 1.80
N PHE A 155 -22.26 21.47 0.87
CA PHE A 155 -22.63 22.77 0.32
C PHE A 155 -23.89 22.67 -0.55
N VAL A 156 -23.93 21.71 -1.48
CA VAL A 156 -25.10 21.46 -2.36
C VAL A 156 -26.35 21.14 -1.55
N ASN A 157 -26.23 20.33 -0.50
CA ASN A 157 -27.36 19.96 0.35
C ASN A 157 -27.86 21.09 1.28
N LYS A 158 -27.12 22.20 1.38
CA LYS A 158 -27.52 23.41 2.13
C LYS A 158 -28.16 24.47 1.23
N SER A 159 -27.97 24.38 -0.09
CA SER A 159 -28.55 25.28 -1.09
C SER A 159 -29.88 24.81 -1.68
N LEU A 160 -30.32 23.59 -1.33
CA LEU A 160 -31.65 23.03 -1.59
C LEU A 160 -32.50 23.14 -0.32
#